data_AF-A0A8D9M7N7-F1
#
_entry.id   AF-A0A8D9M7N7-F1
#
_cell.length_a   1.000
_cell.length_b   1.000
_cell.length_c   1.000
_cell.angle_alpha   90.00
_cell.angle_beta   90.00
_cell.angle_gamma   90.00
#
_symmetry.space_group_name_H-M   'P 1'
#
loop_
_entity.id
_entity.type
_entity.pdbx_description
1 polymer ?
#
loop_
_entity_poly.entity_id
_entity_poly.type
_entity_poly.pdbx_seq_one_letter_code
_entity_poly.pdbx_strand_id
1 'polypeptide(L)' 'GKSQPSSVISSDYAKLVDDGGRRRWPDFEVYLPSDAMWRSGRGMNFL' A
#
# COMPACT_ATOMS: atom_id res chain seq x y z
N GLY A 1 12.82 29.43 -7.52
CA GLY A 1 12.04 29.01 -6.35
C GLY A 1 11.03 27.95 -6.71
N LYS A 2 11.38 26.68 -6.57
CA LYS A 2 10.44 25.55 -6.54
C LYS A 2 10.94 24.57 -5.49
N SER A 3 10.27 24.50 -4.34
CA SER A 3 10.56 23.52 -3.29
C SER A 3 10.10 22.13 -3.74
N GLN A 4 10.90 21.09 -3.52
CA GLN A 4 10.43 19.71 -3.69
C GLN A 4 9.28 19.43 -2.70
N PRO A 5 8.25 18.65 -3.11
CA PRO A 5 7.21 18.23 -2.20
C PRO A 5 7.81 17.33 -1.12
N SER A 6 7.53 17.65 0.15
CA SER A 6 7.90 16.79 1.28
C SER A 6 7.24 15.42 1.15
N SER A 7 7.94 14.36 1.58
CA SER A 7 7.34 13.02 1.64
C SER A 7 6.05 13.06 2.45
N VAL A 8 4.95 12.64 1.81
CA VAL A 8 3.62 12.51 2.45
C VAL A 8 3.52 11.21 3.25
N ILE A 9 4.38 10.24 2.94
CA ILE A 9 4.43 8.95 3.62
C ILE A 9 5.29 9.10 4.88
N SER A 10 4.69 8.83 6.04
CA SER A 10 5.39 8.76 7.33
C SER A 10 6.44 7.65 7.32
N SER A 11 7.59 7.89 7.95
CA SER A 11 8.63 6.88 8.17
C SER A 11 8.11 5.62 8.87
N ASP A 12 7.06 5.78 9.68
CA ASP A 12 6.55 4.72 10.56
C ASP A 12 5.41 3.94 9.92
N TYR A 13 5.11 4.20 8.64
CA TYR A 13 4.03 3.54 7.89
C TYR A 13 4.09 2.02 8.00
N ALA A 14 5.28 1.42 7.83
CA ALA A 14 5.46 -0.02 7.89
C ALA A 14 5.08 -0.60 9.27
N LYS A 15 5.42 0.10 10.36
CA LYS A 15 5.09 -0.32 11.72
C LYS A 15 3.59 -0.25 11.97
N LEU A 16 2.91 0.78 11.48
CA LEU A 16 1.46 0.92 11.60
C LEU A 16 0.70 -0.19 10.87
N VAL A 17 1.15 -0.56 9.67
CA VAL A 17 0.55 -1.68 8.91
C VAL A 17 0.78 -3.02 9.60
N ASP A 18 1.97 -3.25 10.17
CA ASP A 18 2.29 -4.48 10.90
C ASP A 18 1.49 -4.59 12.21
N ASP A 19 1.42 -3.51 13.00
CA ASP A 19 0.62 -3.44 14.23
C ASP A 19 -0.88 -3.58 13.96
N GLY A 20 -1.36 -3.04 12.84
CA GLY A 20 -2.72 -3.21 12.36
C GLY A 20 -3.00 -4.64 11.88
N GLY A 21 -2.12 -5.20 11.05
CA GLY A 21 -2.26 -6.54 10.46
C GLY A 21 -2.19 -7.69 11.47
N ARG A 22 -1.50 -7.49 12.60
CA ARG A 22 -1.48 -8.44 13.72
C ARG A 22 -2.79 -8.54 14.49
N ARG A 23 -3.68 -7.54 14.37
CA ARG A 23 -5.03 -7.65 14.93
C ARG A 23 -5.86 -8.53 14.02
N ARG A 24 -6.59 -9.48 14.59
CA ARG A 24 -7.56 -10.28 13.84
C ARG A 24 -8.65 -9.34 13.35
N TRP A 25 -8.58 -8.95 12.09
CA TRP A 25 -9.64 -8.18 11.49
C TRP A 25 -10.87 -9.08 11.34
N PRO A 26 -12.09 -8.56 11.54
CA PRO A 26 -13.27 -9.25 11.07
C PRO A 26 -13.11 -9.56 9.59
N ASP A 27 -13.71 -10.65 9.09
CA ASP A 27 -13.70 -10.96 7.66
C ASP A 27 -14.44 -9.84 6.92
N PHE A 28 -13.68 -8.87 6.40
CA PHE A 28 -14.21 -7.79 5.57
C PHE A 28 -13.79 -8.04 4.13
N GLU A 29 -14.75 -7.91 3.21
CA GLU A 29 -14.45 -7.99 1.78
C GLU A 29 -13.65 -6.76 1.36
N VAL A 30 -12.49 -7.01 0.74
CA VAL A 30 -11.67 -5.97 0.12
C VAL A 30 -11.87 -6.03 -1.38
N TYR A 31 -12.39 -4.95 -1.94
CA TYR A 31 -12.54 -4.81 -3.38
C TYR A 31 -11.28 -4.16 -3.95
N LEU A 32 -10.54 -4.92 -4.76
CA LEU A 32 -9.53 -4.38 -5.63
C LEU A 32 -10.17 -4.06 -6.99
N PRO A 33 -9.77 -2.96 -7.65
CA PRO A 33 -10.14 -2.74 -9.04
C PRO A 33 -9.79 -3.97 -9.88
N SER A 34 -10.70 -4.41 -10.75
CA SER A 34 -10.50 -5.59 -11.59
C SER A 34 -9.37 -5.42 -12.63
N ASP A 35 -8.92 -4.17 -12.84
CA ASP A 35 -7.80 -3.80 -13.68
C ASP A 35 -6.54 -3.44 -12.87
N ALA A 36 -6.52 -3.74 -11.56
CA ALA A 36 -5.35 -3.50 -10.72
C ALA A 36 -4.14 -4.30 -11.22
N MET A 37 -3.09 -3.59 -11.60
CA MET A 37 -1.83 -4.16 -12.04
C MET A 37 -0.80 -4.09 -10.91
N TRP A 38 -0.17 -5.21 -10.59
CA TRP A 38 1.00 -5.21 -9.72
C TRP A 38 2.27 -5.01 -10.55
N ARG A 39 3.02 -3.94 -10.28
CA ARG A 39 4.38 -3.75 -10.82
C ARG A 39 5.40 -4.39 -9.88
N SER A 40 6.08 -5.41 -10.36
CA SER A 40 7.32 -5.89 -9.75
C SER A 40 8.52 -5.34 -10.53
N GLY A 41 9.73 -5.33 -9.95
CA GLY A 41 10.96 -4.95 -10.67
C GLY A 41 11.30 -5.81 -11.88
N ARG A 42 10.50 -6.85 -12.20
CA ARG A 42 10.63 -7.75 -13.35
C ARG A 42 9.54 -7.56 -14.42
N GLY A 43 8.58 -6.66 -14.22
CA GLY A 43 7.47 -6.42 -15.15
C GLY A 43 6.09 -6.27 -14.46
N MET A 44 5.06 -5.96 -15.26
CA MET A 44 3.65 -5.83 -14.82
C MET A 44 2.94 -7.20 -14.89
N ASN A 45 2.21 -7.55 -13.82
CA ASN A 45 1.27 -8.66 -13.82
C ASN A 45 -0.15 -8.14 -13.56
N PHE A 46 -1.13 -8.72 -14.23
CA PHE A 46 -2.55 -8.52 -13.96
C PHE A 46 -2.99 -9.53 -12.89
N LEU A 47 -3.82 -9.07 -11.95
CA LEU A 47 -4.51 -9.94 -10.99
C LEU A 47 -5.71 -10.61 -11.66
#